data_AF-A0A538CAQ6-F1
#
_entry.id   AF-A0A538CAQ6-F1
#
_cell.length_a   1.000
_cell.length_b   1.000
_cell.length_c   1.000
_cell.angle_alpha   90.00
_cell.angle_beta   90.00
_cell.angle_gamma   90.00
#
_symmetry.space_group_name_H-M   'P 1'
#
loop_
_entity.id
_entity.type
_entity.pdbx_description
1 polymer ?
#
loop_
_entity_poly.entity_id
_entity_poly.type
_entity_poly.pdbx_seq_one_letter_code
_entity_poly.pdbx_strand_id
1 'polypeptide(L)'
;MSAFQHALFDVLAAELGYIGTSKWDAYYGKYDSGTQAYYLIGAPQNGWPLYPMYNFMQLLTTTVKRQWQIVAVDAVPGTSRSLAAYLGKKGQQTVIGLDAAGAQLNTVAPAASSYSVAGLPPSKQLNLLLWNEAGDGLVGPKHAVTSDAAGMVTITVPQHAVFVLTSLRLG
;
A
#
# COMPACT_ATOMS: atom_id res chain seq x y z
N MET A 1 4.92 -12.42 -11.03
CA MET A 1 4.74 -10.97 -11.26
C MET A 1 5.12 -10.23 -10.00
N SER A 2 5.80 -9.11 -10.11
CA SER A 2 6.54 -8.42 -9.04
C SER A 2 5.69 -7.42 -8.22
N ALA A 3 4.41 -7.73 -7.97
CA ALA A 3 3.45 -6.77 -7.43
C ALA A 3 3.93 -6.09 -6.13
N PHE A 4 4.42 -6.88 -5.18
CA PHE A 4 4.98 -6.36 -3.94
C PHE A 4 6.20 -5.46 -4.16
N GLN A 5 7.12 -5.81 -5.08
CA GLN A 5 8.32 -5.01 -5.31
C GLN A 5 8.00 -3.61 -5.87
N HIS A 6 6.93 -3.46 -6.64
CA HIS A 6 6.48 -2.13 -7.03
C HIS A 6 5.82 -1.39 -5.86
N ALA A 7 5.05 -2.07 -5.01
CA ALA A 7 4.51 -1.43 -3.81
C ALA A 7 5.63 -0.91 -2.90
N LEU A 8 6.68 -1.72 -2.70
CA LEU A 8 7.90 -1.32 -2.01
C LEU A 8 8.53 -0.09 -2.68
N PHE A 9 8.68 -0.10 -4.02
CA PHE A 9 9.23 1.04 -4.74
C PHE A 9 8.39 2.32 -4.56
N ASP A 10 7.06 2.24 -4.63
CA ASP A 10 6.19 3.40 -4.48
C ASP A 10 6.24 3.99 -3.07
N VAL A 11 6.30 3.14 -2.03
CA VAL A 11 6.46 3.59 -0.63
C VAL A 11 7.85 4.22 -0.42
N LEU A 12 8.92 3.57 -0.88
CA LEU A 12 10.29 4.11 -0.80
C LEU A 12 10.43 5.42 -1.57
N ALA A 13 9.79 5.55 -2.73
CA ALA A 13 9.80 6.79 -3.50
C ALA A 13 9.18 7.92 -2.68
N ALA A 14 8.06 7.67 -1.99
CA ALA A 14 7.45 8.67 -1.13
C ALA A 14 8.35 9.02 0.08
N GLU A 15 8.97 8.04 0.73
CA GLU A 15 9.93 8.28 1.82
C GLU A 15 11.11 9.17 1.39
N LEU A 16 11.60 8.97 0.16
CA LEU A 16 12.68 9.76 -0.44
C LEU A 16 12.21 11.14 -0.94
N GLY A 17 10.93 11.49 -0.78
CA GLY A 17 10.38 12.79 -1.14
C GLY A 17 9.93 12.93 -2.60
N TYR A 18 9.89 11.84 -3.38
CA TYR A 18 9.29 11.87 -4.71
C TYR A 18 7.77 12.08 -4.60
N ILE A 19 7.25 13.08 -5.31
CA ILE A 19 5.83 13.49 -5.21
C ILE A 19 4.85 12.59 -5.96
N GLY A 20 5.36 11.56 -6.63
CA GLY A 20 4.57 10.59 -7.36
C GLY A 20 5.42 9.73 -8.28
N THR A 21 4.87 8.58 -8.65
CA THR A 21 5.44 7.64 -9.61
C THR A 21 4.50 7.50 -10.81
N SER A 22 5.01 6.97 -11.91
CA SER A 22 4.20 6.69 -13.10
C SER A 22 4.58 5.34 -13.66
N LYS A 23 3.57 4.53 -13.94
CA LYS A 23 3.76 3.20 -14.52
C LYS A 23 3.70 3.29 -16.04
N TRP A 24 4.68 2.68 -16.70
CA TRP A 24 4.81 2.67 -18.15
C TRP A 24 3.63 1.96 -18.84
N ASP A 25 3.36 0.70 -18.48
CA ASP A 25 2.24 -0.08 -19.04
C ASP A 25 1.08 -0.20 -18.05
N ALA A 26 -0.06 0.40 -18.39
CA ALA A 26 -1.30 0.20 -17.64
C ALA A 26 -2.01 -1.10 -18.04
N TYR A 27 -2.03 -1.41 -19.33
CA TYR A 27 -2.69 -2.58 -19.90
C TYR A 27 -1.73 -3.36 -20.79
N TYR A 28 -2.16 -4.56 -21.20
CA TYR A 28 -1.38 -5.46 -22.03
C TYR A 28 -0.76 -4.77 -23.24
N GLY A 29 0.56 -4.65 -23.21
CA GLY A 29 1.44 -4.28 -24.31
C GLY A 29 2.50 -5.35 -24.45
N LYS A 30 2.74 -5.80 -25.68
CA LYS A 30 3.79 -6.78 -26.00
C LYS A 30 4.78 -6.12 -26.95
N TYR A 31 6.04 -6.02 -26.53
CA TYR A 31 7.07 -5.31 -27.28
C TYR A 31 8.00 -6.26 -28.07
N ASP A 32 8.12 -7.51 -27.64
CA ASP A 32 8.92 -8.55 -28.29
C ASP A 32 8.32 -9.95 -28.08
N SER A 33 9.00 -11.00 -28.52
CA SER A 33 8.55 -12.39 -28.39
C SER A 33 8.71 -12.99 -26.98
N GLY A 34 9.33 -12.28 -26.04
CA GLY A 34 9.58 -12.73 -24.68
C GLY A 34 8.33 -12.75 -23.79
N THR A 35 8.47 -13.39 -22.63
CA THR A 35 7.45 -13.37 -21.58
C THR A 35 7.49 -12.01 -20.87
N GLN A 36 6.47 -11.20 -21.08
CA GLN A 36 6.34 -9.87 -20.47
C GLN A 36 5.07 -9.84 -19.62
N ALA A 37 5.19 -9.41 -18.37
CA ALA A 37 4.06 -9.23 -17.45
C ALA A 37 4.22 -7.92 -16.65
N TYR A 38 4.54 -6.84 -17.36
CA TYR A 38 4.80 -5.52 -16.76
C TYR A 38 3.53 -4.68 -16.57
N TYR A 39 2.41 -5.07 -17.17
CA TYR A 39 1.13 -4.37 -17.15
C TYR A 39 0.27 -4.67 -15.91
N LEU A 40 -0.70 -3.80 -15.62
CA LEU A 40 -1.68 -3.98 -14.53
C LEU A 40 -2.90 -4.80 -14.97
N ILE A 41 -3.27 -4.66 -16.24
CA ILE A 41 -4.44 -5.30 -16.86
C ILE A 41 -3.96 -6.23 -17.97
N GLY A 42 -4.33 -7.50 -17.90
CA GLY A 42 -3.88 -8.53 -18.82
C GLY A 42 -4.50 -8.49 -20.20
N ALA A 43 -4.14 -9.46 -21.04
CA ALA A 43 -4.45 -9.45 -22.46
C ALA A 43 -5.97 -9.55 -22.76
N PRO A 44 -6.45 -8.94 -23.86
CA PRO A 44 -7.86 -9.02 -24.28
C PRO A 44 -8.33 -10.45 -24.52
N GLN A 45 -7.44 -11.32 -25.02
CA GLN A 45 -7.76 -12.73 -25.30
C GLN A 45 -8.16 -13.51 -24.03
N ASN A 46 -7.77 -13.00 -22.86
CA ASN A 46 -8.11 -13.57 -21.56
C ASN A 46 -9.20 -12.75 -20.83
N GLY A 47 -9.86 -11.82 -21.52
CA GLY A 47 -10.94 -11.00 -20.95
C GLY A 47 -10.48 -9.84 -20.08
N TRP A 48 -9.28 -9.28 -20.30
CA TRP A 48 -8.73 -8.16 -19.52
C TRP A 48 -8.61 -8.45 -18.01
N PRO A 49 -7.94 -9.55 -17.60
CA PRO A 49 -7.86 -9.90 -16.18
C PRO A 49 -7.08 -8.82 -15.41
N LEU A 50 -7.57 -8.46 -14.23
CA LEU A 50 -6.87 -7.54 -13.34
C LEU A 50 -5.78 -8.30 -12.58
N TYR A 51 -4.56 -7.79 -12.61
CA TYR A 51 -3.46 -8.36 -11.86
C TYR A 51 -3.34 -7.72 -10.47
N PRO A 52 -2.66 -8.38 -9.51
CA PRO A 52 -2.57 -7.87 -8.15
C PRO A 52 -2.14 -6.41 -8.00
N MET A 53 -1.25 -5.97 -8.89
CA MET A 53 -0.80 -4.59 -8.94
C MET A 53 -1.93 -3.59 -9.24
N TYR A 54 -2.89 -3.97 -10.08
CA TYR A 54 -4.05 -3.12 -10.35
C TYR A 54 -4.79 -2.80 -9.04
N ASN A 55 -5.04 -3.82 -8.22
CA ASN A 55 -5.74 -3.67 -6.94
C ASN A 55 -4.93 -2.81 -5.95
N PHE A 56 -3.60 -2.94 -5.95
CA PHE A 56 -2.72 -2.08 -5.16
C PHE A 56 -2.76 -0.62 -5.65
N MET A 57 -2.67 -0.38 -6.95
CA MET A 57 -2.75 0.97 -7.52
C MET A 57 -4.12 1.61 -7.26
N GLN A 58 -5.19 0.82 -7.33
CA GLN A 58 -6.53 1.27 -6.96
C GLN A 58 -6.58 1.64 -5.48
N LEU A 59 -6.00 0.83 -4.59
CA LEU A 59 -5.89 1.13 -3.16
C LEU A 59 -5.15 2.46 -2.93
N LEU A 60 -3.97 2.65 -3.53
CA LEU A 60 -3.21 3.90 -3.40
C LEU A 60 -4.00 5.12 -3.88
N THR A 61 -4.54 5.07 -5.09
CA THR A 61 -5.23 6.23 -5.71
C THR A 61 -6.58 6.55 -5.07
N THR A 62 -7.20 5.57 -4.40
CA THR A 62 -8.42 5.80 -3.63
C THR A 62 -8.14 6.34 -2.22
N THR A 63 -6.96 6.11 -1.66
CA THR A 63 -6.61 6.50 -0.28
C THR A 63 -5.66 7.68 -0.17
N VAL A 64 -4.90 8.00 -1.23
CA VAL A 64 -4.07 9.22 -1.34
C VAL A 64 -4.62 10.08 -2.46
N LYS A 65 -4.98 11.33 -2.16
CA LYS A 65 -5.55 12.25 -3.15
C LYS A 65 -4.51 13.20 -3.71
N ARG A 66 -4.78 13.70 -4.92
CA ARG A 66 -3.96 14.74 -5.55
C ARG A 66 -3.78 15.94 -4.61
N GLN A 67 -2.60 16.56 -4.67
CA GLN A 67 -2.20 17.71 -3.85
C GLN A 67 -2.09 17.42 -2.34
N TRP A 68 -2.12 16.17 -1.91
CA TRP A 68 -1.73 15.82 -0.55
C TRP A 68 -0.22 15.92 -0.40
N GLN A 69 0.22 16.32 0.78
CA GLN A 69 1.62 16.47 1.11
C GLN A 69 2.14 15.16 1.68
N ILE A 70 3.32 14.72 1.23
CA ILE A 70 4.06 13.67 1.91
C ILE A 70 4.63 14.29 3.20
N VAL A 71 4.48 13.60 4.31
CA VAL A 71 5.05 14.01 5.61
C VAL A 71 6.08 12.98 6.05
N ALA A 72 7.17 13.47 6.65
CA ALA A 72 8.21 12.60 7.18
C ALA A 72 7.66 11.71 8.30
N VAL A 73 8.10 10.45 8.32
CA VAL A 73 7.76 9.47 9.35
C VAL A 73 9.06 9.04 10.02
N ASP A 74 9.11 9.11 11.35
CA ASP A 74 10.21 8.54 12.10
C ASP A 74 10.10 7.02 12.06
N ALA A 75 11.10 6.36 11.45
CA ALA A 75 11.16 4.91 11.37
C ALA A 75 11.97 4.34 12.53
N VAL A 76 11.58 3.15 13.00
CA VAL A 76 12.38 2.40 13.99
C VAL A 76 13.67 1.93 13.31
N PRO A 77 14.85 2.35 13.79
CA PRO A 77 16.13 1.98 13.17
C PRO A 77 16.35 0.47 13.17
N GLY A 78 17.05 -0.04 12.15
CA GLY A 78 17.43 -1.46 12.06
C GLY A 78 16.28 -2.40 11.70
N THR A 79 15.15 -1.87 11.21
CA THR A 79 14.03 -2.68 10.71
C THR A 79 13.93 -2.60 9.18
N SER A 80 13.29 -3.60 8.57
CA SER A 80 12.96 -3.63 7.14
C SER A 80 11.60 -2.97 6.82
N ARG A 81 10.98 -2.33 7.82
CA ARG A 81 9.66 -1.72 7.68
C ARG A 81 9.79 -0.37 7.00
N SER A 82 8.95 -0.14 6.00
CA SER A 82 8.88 1.09 5.23
C SER A 82 7.47 1.66 5.35
N LEU A 83 7.37 2.97 5.59
CA LEU A 83 6.14 3.71 5.78
C LEU A 83 6.19 5.06 5.07
N ALA A 84 5.11 5.41 4.37
CA ALA A 84 4.87 6.74 3.86
C ALA A 84 3.60 7.31 4.47
N ALA A 85 3.62 8.57 4.88
CA ALA A 85 2.46 9.27 5.41
C ALA A 85 2.11 10.47 4.53
N TYR A 86 0.80 10.72 4.40
CA TYR A 86 0.24 11.75 3.55
C TYR A 86 -0.79 12.58 4.31
N LEU A 87 -0.71 13.90 4.15
CA LEU A 87 -1.62 14.87 4.76
C LEU A 87 -2.43 15.60 3.69
N GLY A 88 -3.75 15.53 3.83
CA GLY A 88 -4.70 16.29 3.05
C GLY A 88 -4.96 17.68 3.61
N LYS A 89 -5.36 18.61 2.74
CA LYS A 89 -5.62 20.03 3.08
C LYS A 89 -6.67 20.24 4.18
N LYS A 90 -7.55 19.27 4.45
CA LYS A 90 -8.55 19.33 5.52
C LYS A 90 -8.14 18.54 6.77
N GLY A 91 -6.83 18.30 6.95
CA GLY A 91 -6.30 17.49 8.05
C GLY A 91 -6.56 15.99 7.92
N GLN A 92 -6.93 15.51 6.73
CA GLN A 92 -7.07 14.08 6.50
C GLN A 92 -5.70 13.42 6.45
N GLN A 93 -5.58 12.21 6.97
CA GLN A 93 -4.31 11.50 7.02
C GLN A 93 -4.44 10.13 6.37
N THR A 94 -3.36 9.70 5.73
CA THR A 94 -3.19 8.32 5.27
C THR A 94 -1.77 7.89 5.51
N VAL A 95 -1.60 6.74 6.15
CA VAL A 95 -0.32 6.07 6.35
C VAL A 95 -0.36 4.78 5.57
N ILE A 96 0.67 4.54 4.78
CA ILE A 96 0.86 3.33 3.99
C ILE A 96 2.13 2.68 4.47
N GLY A 97 2.13 1.38 4.67
CA GLY A 97 3.35 0.70 5.08
C GLY A 97 3.37 -0.77 4.73
N LEU A 98 4.59 -1.29 4.72
CA LEU A 98 4.92 -2.66 4.36
C LEU A 98 6.27 -3.06 4.96
N ASP A 99 6.59 -4.35 4.88
CA ASP A 99 7.87 -4.89 5.30
C ASP A 99 8.67 -5.36 4.09
N ALA A 100 9.84 -4.76 3.83
CA ALA A 100 10.70 -5.17 2.72
C ALA A 100 11.16 -6.64 2.83
N ALA A 101 11.14 -7.25 4.02
CA ALA A 101 11.38 -8.68 4.20
C ALA A 101 10.35 -9.55 3.44
N GLY A 102 9.17 -9.00 3.16
CA GLY A 102 8.11 -9.64 2.40
C GLY A 102 8.17 -9.44 0.88
N ALA A 103 9.29 -8.93 0.34
CA ALA A 103 9.49 -8.68 -1.08
C ALA A 103 9.62 -9.94 -1.95
N GLN A 104 8.60 -10.79 -1.88
CA GLN A 104 8.44 -12.05 -2.57
C GLN A 104 7.20 -12.03 -3.47
N LEU A 105 6.96 -13.13 -4.18
CA LEU A 105 5.73 -13.30 -4.96
C LEU A 105 4.51 -13.28 -4.03
N ASN A 106 3.40 -12.77 -4.57
CA ASN A 106 2.11 -12.80 -3.88
C ASN A 106 1.70 -14.25 -3.59
N THR A 107 1.74 -14.58 -2.32
CA THR A 107 1.30 -15.83 -1.72
C THR A 107 0.98 -15.55 -0.26
N VAL A 108 0.34 -16.51 0.40
CA VAL A 108 0.09 -16.44 1.85
C VAL A 108 1.43 -16.23 2.57
N ALA A 109 1.50 -15.19 3.39
CA ALA A 109 2.72 -14.90 4.12
C ALA A 109 2.90 -15.93 5.26
N PRO A 110 4.10 -16.52 5.44
CA PRO A 110 4.38 -17.42 6.54
C PRO A 110 4.56 -16.68 7.88
N ALA A 111 4.72 -15.36 7.84
CA ALA A 111 4.95 -14.51 8.98
C ALA A 111 4.24 -13.16 8.81
N ALA A 112 4.10 -12.44 9.93
CA ALA A 112 3.51 -11.10 9.99
C ALA A 112 4.43 -10.15 10.75
N SER A 113 4.31 -8.86 10.44
CA SER A 113 5.04 -7.77 11.07
C SER A 113 4.07 -6.90 11.87
N SER A 114 4.46 -6.55 13.09
CA SER A 114 3.71 -5.62 13.94
C SER A 114 4.21 -4.18 13.75
N TYR A 115 3.27 -3.25 13.73
CA TYR A 115 3.50 -1.82 13.56
C TYR A 115 2.80 -1.07 14.69
N SER A 116 3.49 -0.06 15.23
CA SER A 116 2.90 0.95 16.09
C SER A 116 3.05 2.30 15.40
N VAL A 117 1.92 2.88 14.98
CA VAL A 117 1.86 4.13 14.23
C VAL A 117 1.32 5.21 15.15
N ALA A 118 2.15 6.19 15.49
CA ALA A 118 1.81 7.34 16.32
C ALA A 118 1.56 8.60 15.46
N GLY A 119 1.21 9.71 16.11
CA GLY A 119 0.97 11.00 15.43
C GLY A 119 -0.41 11.13 14.77
N LEU A 120 -1.31 10.19 15.05
CA LEU A 120 -2.70 10.23 14.59
C LEU A 120 -3.54 11.07 15.57
N PRO A 121 -4.70 11.62 15.14
CA PRO A 121 -5.62 12.26 16.07
C PRO A 121 -6.02 11.30 17.20
N PRO A 122 -5.99 11.70 18.47
CA PRO A 122 -6.36 10.84 19.59
C PRO A 122 -7.81 10.33 19.52
N SER A 123 -8.06 9.11 19.98
CA SER A 123 -9.40 8.50 20.08
C SER A 123 -10.19 8.54 18.77
N LYS A 124 -9.51 8.47 17.62
CA LYS A 124 -10.09 8.63 16.30
C LYS A 124 -10.25 7.29 15.62
N GLN A 125 -11.47 7.02 15.14
CA GLN A 125 -11.71 5.90 14.25
C GLN A 125 -11.10 6.17 12.87
N LEU A 126 -10.37 5.18 12.36
CA LEU A 126 -9.68 5.14 11.08
C LEU A 126 -10.08 3.85 10.35
N ASN A 127 -9.93 3.87 9.03
CA ASN A 127 -10.07 2.67 8.21
C ASN A 127 -8.71 2.02 8.03
N LEU A 128 -8.63 0.71 8.27
CA LEU A 128 -7.50 -0.14 7.93
C LEU A 128 -7.90 -1.00 6.73
N LEU A 129 -7.10 -0.94 5.66
CA LEU A 129 -7.20 -1.76 4.48
C LEU A 129 -5.89 -2.53 4.30
N LEU A 130 -5.99 -3.80 3.92
CA LEU A 130 -4.84 -4.66 3.69
C LEU A 130 -4.86 -5.17 2.25
N TRP A 131 -3.85 -4.86 1.46
CA TRP A 131 -3.64 -5.49 0.16
C TRP A 131 -2.82 -6.76 0.33
N ASN A 132 -3.23 -7.84 -0.37
CA ASN A 132 -2.63 -9.17 -0.32
C ASN A 132 -2.71 -9.83 1.07
N GLU A 133 -3.73 -9.52 1.87
CA GLU A 133 -3.95 -10.12 3.19
C GLU A 133 -4.06 -11.66 3.11
N ALA A 134 -4.85 -12.16 2.16
CA ALA A 134 -5.06 -13.58 1.91
C ALA A 134 -4.02 -14.20 0.95
N GLY A 135 -3.03 -13.43 0.49
CA GLY A 135 -2.02 -13.91 -0.48
C GLY A 135 -2.49 -13.99 -1.94
N ASP A 136 -3.67 -13.49 -2.26
CA ASP A 136 -4.31 -13.55 -3.59
C ASP A 136 -4.13 -12.25 -4.43
N GLY A 137 -3.46 -11.25 -3.87
CA GLY A 137 -3.25 -9.96 -4.51
C GLY A 137 -4.49 -9.05 -4.56
N LEU A 138 -5.52 -9.34 -3.79
CA LEU A 138 -6.71 -8.51 -3.64
C LEU A 138 -6.60 -7.59 -2.40
N VAL A 139 -7.47 -6.59 -2.32
CA VAL A 139 -7.66 -5.83 -1.07
C VAL A 139 -8.67 -6.59 -0.22
N GLY A 140 -8.27 -6.93 1.01
CA GLY A 140 -9.11 -7.60 1.98
C GLY A 140 -10.26 -6.72 2.50
N PRO A 141 -11.07 -7.25 3.42
CA PRO A 141 -12.15 -6.50 4.05
C PRO A 141 -11.67 -5.21 4.72
N LYS A 142 -12.57 -4.22 4.78
CA LYS A 142 -12.31 -2.98 5.51
C LYS A 142 -12.42 -3.22 7.01
N HIS A 143 -11.40 -2.87 7.76
CA HIS A 143 -11.40 -2.90 9.23
C HIS A 143 -11.52 -1.50 9.81
N ALA A 144 -12.25 -1.36 10.91
CA ALA A 144 -12.24 -0.15 11.71
C ALA A 144 -11.23 -0.30 12.85
N VAL A 145 -10.30 0.64 12.97
CA VAL A 145 -9.36 0.71 14.09
C VAL A 145 -9.47 2.07 14.74
N THR A 146 -9.21 2.15 16.04
CA THR A 146 -9.28 3.41 16.80
C THR A 146 -7.91 3.69 17.38
N SER A 147 -7.40 4.91 17.15
CA SER A 147 -6.20 5.37 17.86
C SER A 147 -6.49 5.52 19.35
N ASP A 148 -5.50 5.24 20.18
CA ASP A 148 -5.61 5.42 21.62
C ASP A 148 -5.60 6.91 22.01
N ALA A 149 -5.63 7.17 23.32
CA ALA A 149 -5.59 8.53 23.86
C ALA A 149 -4.29 9.29 23.56
N ALA A 150 -3.22 8.60 23.18
CA ALA A 150 -1.95 9.18 22.75
C ALA A 150 -1.86 9.35 21.22
N GLY A 151 -2.90 8.96 20.47
CA GLY A 151 -2.88 9.03 19.00
C GLY A 151 -2.08 7.91 18.35
N MET A 152 -1.98 6.74 19.01
CA MET A 152 -1.27 5.57 18.50
C MET A 152 -2.24 4.45 18.10
N VAL A 153 -1.91 3.75 17.01
CA VAL A 153 -2.56 2.52 16.56
C VAL A 153 -1.52 1.42 16.46
N THR A 154 -1.83 0.24 17.00
CA THR A 154 -1.01 -0.98 16.80
C THR A 154 -1.75 -1.95 15.89
N ILE A 155 -1.08 -2.44 14.86
CA ILE A 155 -1.61 -3.42 13.89
C ILE A 155 -0.58 -4.52 13.62
N THR A 156 -1.07 -5.66 13.16
CA THR A 156 -0.26 -6.76 12.65
C THR A 156 -0.64 -7.01 11.20
N VAL A 157 0.36 -7.10 10.33
CA VAL A 157 0.20 -7.15 8.87
C VAL A 157 1.01 -8.32 8.32
N PRO A 158 0.45 -9.21 7.49
CA PRO A 158 1.22 -10.26 6.81
C PRO A 158 2.44 -9.69 6.08
N GLN A 159 3.59 -10.34 6.10
CA GLN A 159 4.81 -9.76 5.50
C GLN A 159 4.68 -9.49 4.00
N HIS A 160 3.95 -10.34 3.27
CA HIS A 160 3.68 -10.15 1.84
C HIS A 160 2.54 -9.15 1.56
N ALA A 161 2.04 -8.44 2.57
CA ALA A 161 0.93 -7.51 2.45
C ALA A 161 1.38 -6.05 2.60
N VAL A 162 0.51 -5.14 2.16
CA VAL A 162 0.65 -3.70 2.38
C VAL A 162 -0.56 -3.24 3.17
N PHE A 163 -0.35 -2.43 4.21
CA PHE A 163 -1.45 -1.79 4.93
C PHE A 163 -1.65 -0.35 4.49
N VAL A 164 -2.90 0.10 4.56
CA VAL A 164 -3.27 1.51 4.50
C VAL A 164 -4.15 1.83 5.69
N LEU A 165 -3.69 2.77 6.52
CA LEU A 165 -4.45 3.37 7.61
C LEU A 165 -4.90 4.77 7.19
N THR A 166 -6.20 5.01 7.06
CA THR A 166 -6.72 6.27 6.52
C THR A 166 -7.88 6.85 7.31
N SER A 167 -7.89 8.18 7.45
CA SER A 167 -9.01 8.93 8.01
C SER A 167 -10.09 9.27 6.96
N LEU A 168 -9.88 8.90 5.68
CA LEU A 168 -10.86 9.10 4.64
C LEU A 168 -12.12 8.27 4.91
N ARG A 169 -13.28 8.83 4.59
CA ARG A 169 -14.50 8.05 4.48
C ARG A 169 -14.44 7.26 3.18
N LEU A 170 -14.49 5.95 3.31
CA LEU A 170 -14.54 5.01 2.19
C LEU A 170 -15.98 4.54 2.06
N GLY A 171 -16.56 4.75 0.87
CA GLY A 171 -17.91 4.34 0.52
C GLY A 171 -18.10 2.84 0.54
#